data_AF-A0A5K0VFU9-F1
#
_entry.id   AF-A0A5K0VFU9-F1
#
_cell.length_a   1.000
_cell.length_b   1.000
_cell.length_c   1.000
_cell.angle_alpha   90.00
_cell.angle_beta   90.00
_cell.angle_gamma   90.00
#
_symmetry.space_group_name_H-M   'P 1'
#
loop_
_entity.id
_entity.type
_entity.pdbx_description
1 polymer ?
#
loop_
_entity_poly.entity_id
_entity_poly.type
_entity_poly.pdbx_seq_one_letter_code
_entity_poly.pdbx_strand_id
1 'polypeptide(L)' 'VKIIGVEPSDANAMALSLHHGQRVILENVGGFADGVAVKMVGEATFRLCRELVDGVVLVNRDAICASIK' A
#
# COMPACT_ATOMS: atom_id res chain seq x y z
N VAL A 1 -16.37 -9.00 -9.46
CA VAL A 1 -15.02 -8.46 -9.79
C VAL A 1 -14.34 -8.16 -8.47
N LYS A 2 -13.05 -8.48 -8.33
CA LYS A 2 -12.29 -8.15 -7.11
C LYS A 2 -11.39 -6.94 -7.35
N ILE A 3 -11.34 -6.02 -6.40
CA ILE A 3 -10.47 -4.85 -6.39
C ILE A 3 -9.35 -5.10 -5.38
N ILE A 4 -8.12 -5.21 -5.88
CA ILE A 4 -6.94 -5.53 -5.06
C ILE A 4 -5.94 -4.39 -5.15
N GLY A 5 -5.57 -3.82 -4.01
CA GLY A 5 -4.45 -2.90 -3.90
C GLY A 5 -3.12 -3.66 -3.97
N VAL A 6 -2.07 -3.03 -4.49
CA VAL A 6 -0.71 -3.61 -4.51
C VAL A 6 0.24 -2.57 -3.96
N GLU A 7 0.98 -2.91 -2.90
CA GLU A 7 1.95 -2.01 -2.26
C GLU A 7 3.32 -2.69 -2.12
N PRO A 8 4.43 -1.93 -2.21
CA PRO A 8 5.74 -2.45 -1.82
C PRO A 8 5.75 -2.81 -0.33
N SER A 9 6.48 -3.88 0.00
CA SER A 9 6.60 -4.37 1.38
C SER A 9 7.24 -3.34 2.31
N ASP A 10 8.04 -2.42 1.76
CA ASP A 10 8.70 -1.31 2.46
C ASP A 10 7.95 0.03 2.35
N ALA A 11 6.76 0.06 1.74
CA ALA A 11 5.91 1.24 1.59
C ALA A 11 4.40 0.86 1.64
N ASN A 12 4.01 0.10 2.67
CA ASN A 12 2.70 -0.55 2.80
C ASN A 12 1.70 0.18 3.72
N ALA A 13 1.61 1.50 3.57
CA ALA A 13 0.82 2.34 4.47
C ALA A 13 -0.68 2.02 4.42
N MET A 14 -1.24 1.68 3.25
CA MET A 14 -2.67 1.32 3.13
C MET A 14 -2.94 -0.05 3.76
N ALA A 15 -2.11 -1.05 3.48
CA ALA A 15 -2.27 -2.39 4.03
C ALA A 15 -2.29 -2.36 5.56
N LEU A 16 -1.34 -1.65 6.18
CA LEU A 16 -1.30 -1.47 7.63
C LEU A 16 -2.51 -0.68 8.14
N SER A 17 -2.89 0.39 7.46
CA SER A 17 -4.03 1.20 7.88
C SER A 17 -5.34 0.41 7.86
N LEU A 18 -5.54 -0.43 6.84
CA LEU A 18 -6.70 -1.31 6.73
C LEU A 18 -6.67 -2.40 7.81
N HIS A 19 -5.50 -3.01 8.04
CA HIS A 19 -5.33 -4.02 9.09
C HIS A 19 -5.63 -3.47 10.49
N HIS A 20 -5.20 -2.25 10.80
CA HIS A 20 -5.45 -1.60 12.09
C HIS A 20 -6.81 -0.90 12.19
N GLY A 21 -7.57 -0.80 11.08
CA GLY A 21 -8.84 -0.07 11.03
C GLY A 21 -8.72 1.45 11.19
N GLN A 22 -7.50 1.98 11.20
CA GLN A 22 -7.19 3.40 11.35
C GLN A 22 -5.94 3.75 10.54
N ARG A 23 -5.81 5.02 10.13
CA ARG A 23 -4.66 5.50 9.35
C ARG A 23 -3.38 5.40 10.18
N VAL A 24 -2.39 4.68 9.67
CA VAL A 24 -1.07 4.51 10.29
C VAL A 24 -0.06 5.43 9.62
N ILE A 25 0.88 5.95 10.41
CA ILE A 25 2.06 6.67 9.92
C ILE A 25 3.25 5.72 9.95
N LEU A 26 3.86 5.48 8.80
CA LEU A 26 5.12 4.75 8.70
C LEU A 26 6.29 5.60 9.18
N GLU A 27 7.10 5.06 10.08
CA GLU A 27 8.34 5.71 10.53
C GLU A 27 9.35 5.83 9.38
N ASN A 28 9.50 4.73 8.62
CA ASN A 28 10.42 4.61 7.49
C ASN A 28 9.65 4.11 6.27
N VAL A 29 10.03 4.61 5.09
CA VAL A 29 9.45 4.21 3.81
C VAL A 29 10.56 3.97 2.81
N GLY A 30 10.50 2.82 2.12
CA GLY A 30 11.43 2.47 1.07
C GLY A 30 11.28 3.38 -0.15
N GLY A 31 12.41 3.88 -0.66
CA GLY A 31 12.44 4.78 -1.81
C GLY A 31 12.58 4.07 -3.17
N PHE A 32 12.36 2.75 -3.25
CA PHE A 32 12.53 2.03 -4.53
C PHE A 32 11.44 2.36 -5.53
N ALA A 33 10.18 2.33 -5.06
CA ALA A 33 9.02 2.78 -5.83
C ALA A 33 8.56 4.12 -5.24
N ASP A 34 9.27 5.18 -5.63
CA ASP A 34 9.11 6.54 -5.11
C ASP A 34 7.68 7.10 -5.25
N GLY A 35 7.00 6.82 -6.37
CA GLY A 35 5.62 7.25 -6.60
C GLY A 35 4.59 6.69 -5.61
N VAL A 36 4.92 5.60 -4.91
CA VAL A 36 4.08 4.97 -3.87
C VAL A 36 4.72 5.02 -2.48
N ALA A 37 5.86 5.71 -2.34
CA ALA A 37 6.59 5.86 -1.08
C ALA A 37 5.90 6.89 -0.14
N VAL A 38 4.69 6.56 0.30
CA VAL A 38 3.84 7.45 1.10
C VAL A 38 3.85 7.04 2.57
N LYS A 39 4.15 7.98 3.47
CA LYS A 39 4.19 7.73 4.93
C LYS A 39 2.82 7.49 5.56
N MET A 40 1.79 8.16 5.06
CA MET A 40 0.43 8.08 5.59
C MET A 40 -0.58 8.23 4.45
N VAL A 41 -1.52 7.30 4.37
CA VAL A 41 -2.57 7.34 3.34
C VAL A 41 -3.53 8.52 3.57
N GLY A 42 -4.13 9.00 2.48
CA GLY A 42 -5.15 10.05 2.53
C GLY A 42 -6.41 9.62 3.29
N GLU A 43 -7.13 10.58 3.86
CA GLU A 43 -8.35 10.28 4.65
C GLU A 43 -9.49 9.77 3.77
N ALA A 44 -9.79 10.48 2.69
CA ALA A 44 -10.87 10.10 1.77
C ALA A 44 -10.59 8.76 1.08
N THR A 45 -9.33 8.53 0.69
CA THR A 45 -8.91 7.27 0.05
C THR A 45 -8.96 6.11 1.03
N PHE A 46 -8.51 6.28 2.27
CA PHE A 46 -8.65 5.25 3.31
C PHE A 46 -10.11 4.87 3.56
N ARG A 47 -11.00 5.86 3.65
CA ARG A 47 -12.44 5.65 3.85
C ARG A 47 -13.03 4.78 2.72
N LEU A 48 -12.72 5.14 1.47
CA LEU A 48 -13.17 4.39 0.29
C LEU A 48 -12.57 2.99 0.23
N CYS A 49 -11.26 2.85 0.46
CA CYS A 49 -10.59 1.56 0.41
C CYS A 49 -11.13 0.60 1.47
N ARG A 50 -11.50 1.10 2.66
CA ARG A 50 -12.11 0.28 3.71
C ARG A 50 -13.47 -0.31 3.30
N GLU A 51 -14.19 0.35 2.40
CA GLU A 51 -15.54 -0.06 1.96
C GLU A 51 -15.53 -0.83 0.63
N LEU A 52 -14.55 -0.57 -0.24
CA LEU A 52 -14.58 -1.00 -1.64
C LEU A 52 -13.46 -1.95 -2.05
N VAL A 53 -12.37 -2.06 -1.30
CA VAL A 53 -11.21 -2.88 -1.66
C VAL A 53 -11.29 -4.25 -0.98
N ASP A 54 -11.16 -5.32 -1.76
CA ASP A 54 -11.23 -6.71 -1.26
C ASP A 54 -9.95 -7.13 -0.51
N GLY A 55 -8.84 -6.44 -0.74
CA GLY A 55 -7.57 -6.69 -0.05
C GLY A 55 -6.38 -5.95 -0.65
N VAL A 56 -5.23 -6.06 0.02
CA VAL A 56 -3.95 -5.51 -0.45
C VAL A 56 -2.91 -6.62 -0.48
N VAL A 57 -2.20 -6.72 -1.59
CA VAL A 57 -1.07 -7.65 -1.77
C VAL A 57 0.23 -6.87 -1.64
N LEU A 58 1.19 -7.45 -0.92
CA LEU A 58 2.52 -6.88 -0.79
C LEU A 58 3.48 -7.51 -1.81
N VAL A 59 4.31 -6.67 -2.41
CA VAL A 59 5.36 -7.11 -3.34
C VAL A 59 6.72 -6.64 -2.85
N ASN A 60 7.77 -7.39 -3.17
CA ASN A 60 9.15 -6.99 -2.88
C ASN A 60 9.80 -6.37 -4.12
N ARG A 61 11.00 -5.83 -3.93
CA ARG A 61 11.79 -5.22 -5.00
C ARG A 61 12.00 -6.16 -6.19
N ASP A 62 12.31 -7.42 -5.93
CA ASP A 62 12.60 -8.40 -6.97
C ASP A 62 11.38 -8.65 -7.87
N ALA A 63 10.18 -8.75 -7.28
CA ALA A 63 8.93 -8.87 -8.03
C ALA A 63 8.63 -7.63 -8.89
N ILE A 64 8.94 -6.43 -8.39
CA ILE A 64 8.79 -5.19 -9.17
C ILE A 64 9.75 -5.20 -10.36
N CYS A 65 11.04 -5.51 -10.13
CA CYS A 65 12.04 -5.62 -11.19
C CYS A 65 11.69 -6.67 -12.24
N ALA A 66 11.18 -7.83 -11.80
CA ALA A 66 10.78 -8.91 -12.69
C ALA A 66 9.57 -8.55 -13.57
N SER A 67 8.72 -7.63 -13.13
CA SER A 67 7.51 -7.21 -13.87
C SER A 67 7.78 -6.15 -14.95
N ILE A 68 8.95 -5.52 -14.95
CA ILE A 68 9.36 -4.51 -15.94
C ILE A 68 10.16 -5.14 -17.11
N LYS A 69 10.74 -6.33 -16.89
CA LYS A 69 11.44 -7.11 -17.93
C LYS A 69 10.49 -7.64 -18.99
#